data_AF-A0A842MVB4-F1
#
_entry.id   AF-A0A842MVB4-F1
#
_cell.length_a   1.000
_cell.length_b   1.000
_cell.length_c   1.000
_cell.angle_alpha   90.00
_cell.angle_beta   90.00
_cell.angle_gamma   90.00
#
_symmetry.space_group_name_H-M   'P 1'
#
loop_
_entity.id
_entity.type
_entity.pdbx_description
1 polymer ?
#
loop_
_entity_poly.entity_id
_entity_poly.type
_entity_poly.pdbx_seq_one_letter_code
_entity_poly.pdbx_strand_id
1 'polypeptide(L)'
;MRPLYGVEIKLICSGGIHHFISGVQLMVRFIERAEDGAVIVKGVPLRRGVLSRLMRLASRAGVLNKCLSAGQRMYLRLVLRLIDKVASVFLARVLAPIVSRLLEALGGLSKVMREVLGRVEYWMRVKGWEKAKEISCLAVKLGYRAAEAWARDAGFARYLTIMNMSSWEWESRVPEAFEA
;
A
#
# COMPACT_ATOMS: atom_id res chain seq x y z
N MET A 1 22.16 -21.00 9.23
CA MET A 1 22.33 -19.55 9.47
C MET A 1 20.98 -18.85 9.24
N ARG A 2 20.40 -18.25 10.29
CA ARG A 2 19.11 -17.50 10.27
C ARG A 2 19.38 -15.99 10.32
N PRO A 3 18.45 -15.17 9.81
CA PRO A 3 17.82 -14.14 10.65
C PRO A 3 16.28 -14.17 10.46
N LEU A 4 15.42 -14.32 11.47
CA LEU A 4 15.00 -13.36 12.53
C LEU A 4 14.46 -12.02 12.01
N TYR A 5 13.17 -11.99 11.65
CA TYR A 5 12.26 -10.86 11.90
C TYR A 5 10.84 -11.40 12.13
N GLY A 6 10.66 -12.05 13.28
CA GLY A 6 9.38 -12.11 13.98
C GLY A 6 9.45 -11.11 15.11
N VAL A 7 8.73 -10.01 15.01
CA VAL A 7 8.59 -9.04 16.11
C VAL A 7 7.27 -9.35 16.80
N GLU A 8 7.31 -10.33 17.72
CA GLU A 8 6.32 -10.43 18.78
C GLU A 8 6.65 -9.36 19.82
N ILE A 9 5.78 -8.36 19.99
CA ILE A 9 5.86 -7.43 21.13
C ILE A 9 4.84 -7.92 22.14
N LYS A 10 5.33 -8.64 23.15
CA LYS A 10 4.63 -8.94 24.39
C LYS A 10 4.44 -7.63 25.16
N LEU A 11 3.20 -7.15 25.27
CA LEU A 11 2.83 -6.03 26.13
C LEU A 11 2.72 -6.51 27.58
N ILE A 12 3.63 -6.06 28.44
CA ILE A 12 3.49 -6.13 29.90
C ILE A 12 2.92 -4.78 30.36
N CYS A 13 1.75 -4.84 30.99
CA CYS A 13 1.08 -3.70 31.62
C CYS A 13 1.87 -3.20 32.83
N SER A 14 2.03 -1.89 32.95
CA SER A 14 2.03 -1.20 34.25
C SER A 14 1.74 0.29 34.07
N GLY A 15 0.62 0.71 34.66
CA GLY A 15 0.48 1.98 35.38
C GLY A 15 0.67 3.30 34.61
N GLY A 16 -0.46 3.92 34.25
CA GLY A 16 -0.63 5.38 34.32
C GLY A 16 0.07 6.21 33.24
N ILE A 17 -0.69 6.60 32.22
CA ILE A 17 -0.71 7.86 31.44
C ILE A 17 -1.49 7.52 30.15
N HIS A 18 -2.79 7.23 30.29
CA HIS A 18 -3.57 6.53 29.26
C HIS A 18 -4.28 7.42 28.23
N HIS A 19 -4.16 8.75 28.30
CA HIS A 19 -4.95 9.63 27.42
C HIS A 19 -4.17 10.43 26.36
N PHE A 20 -2.83 10.51 26.43
CA PHE A 20 -2.07 11.32 25.47
C PHE A 20 -1.24 10.51 24.46
N ILE A 21 -0.84 9.28 24.80
CA ILE A 21 0.02 8.43 23.95
C ILE A 21 -0.79 7.61 22.91
N SER A 22 -2.10 7.45 23.13
CA SER A 22 -2.99 6.66 22.26
C SER A 22 -3.03 7.18 20.80
N GLY A 23 -2.98 8.50 20.59
CA GLY A 23 -3.04 9.11 19.26
C GLY A 23 -1.81 8.87 18.39
N VAL A 24 -0.62 8.78 19.01
CA VAL A 24 0.64 8.52 18.30
C VAL A 24 0.79 7.03 17.99
N GLN A 25 0.32 6.16 18.90
CA GLN A 25 0.37 4.69 18.72
C GLN A 25 -0.52 4.21 17.56
N LEU A 26 -1.66 4.86 17.32
CA LEU A 26 -2.59 4.49 16.24
C LEU A 26 -2.12 4.95 14.84
N MET A 27 -1.37 6.04 14.73
CA MET A 27 -0.87 6.54 13.43
C MET A 27 0.36 5.81 12.89
N VAL A 28 1.03 4.98 13.71
CA VAL A 28 2.20 4.19 13.31
C VAL A 28 1.82 2.87 12.60
N ARG A 29 0.55 2.45 12.67
CA ARG A 29 0.10 1.12 12.19
C ARG A 29 0.04 0.91 10.67
N PHE A 30 0.44 1.87 9.84
CA PHE A 30 0.30 1.77 8.38
C PHE A 30 1.55 2.17 7.59
N ILE A 31 2.74 2.06 8.17
CA ILE A 31 4.00 2.35 7.46
C ILE A 31 4.60 1.03 7.00
N GLU A 32 4.17 0.56 5.84
CA GLU A 32 4.81 -0.54 5.14
C GLU A 32 5.93 0.00 4.23
N ARG A 33 6.95 -0.83 3.95
CA ARG A 33 7.97 -0.51 2.95
C ARG A 33 7.73 -1.34 1.70
N ALA A 34 7.71 -0.70 0.55
CA ALA A 34 7.78 -1.39 -0.73
C ALA A 34 9.17 -1.99 -0.94
N GLU A 35 9.31 -2.91 -1.89
CA GLU A 35 10.56 -3.59 -2.21
C GLU A 35 11.70 -2.63 -2.57
N ASP A 36 11.37 -1.47 -3.16
CA ASP A 36 12.32 -0.41 -3.50
C ASP A 36 12.65 0.52 -2.31
N GLY A 37 12.16 0.21 -1.12
CA GLY A 37 12.34 0.98 0.11
C GLY A 37 11.43 2.20 0.23
N ALA A 38 10.48 2.41 -0.71
CA ALA A 38 9.52 3.50 -0.61
C ALA A 38 8.52 3.23 0.52
N VAL A 39 8.22 4.25 1.32
CA VAL A 39 7.18 4.15 2.35
C VAL A 39 5.81 4.11 1.69
N ILE A 40 4.95 3.20 2.16
CA ILE A 40 3.58 3.01 1.71
C ILE A 40 2.65 3.64 2.74
N VAL A 41 1.67 4.42 2.29
CA VAL A 41 0.60 5.00 3.12
C VAL A 41 -0.74 4.55 2.57
N LYS A 42 -1.54 3.86 3.38
CA LYS A 42 -2.85 3.30 2.98
C LYS A 42 -2.78 2.55 1.62
N GLY A 43 -1.74 1.71 1.46
CA GLY A 43 -1.49 0.95 0.24
C GLY A 43 -0.85 1.71 -0.93
N VAL A 44 -0.68 3.04 -0.83
CA VAL A 44 -0.07 3.87 -1.87
C VAL A 44 1.43 4.10 -1.58
N PRO A 45 2.36 3.61 -2.42
CA PRO A 45 3.77 3.91 -2.29
C PRO A 45 4.04 5.39 -2.56
N LEU A 46 4.75 6.06 -1.66
CA LEU A 46 5.10 7.48 -1.77
C LEU A 46 6.25 7.71 -2.76
N ARG A 47 6.00 7.38 -4.03
CA ARG A 47 6.88 7.67 -5.18
C ARG A 47 6.38 8.92 -5.89
N ARG A 48 7.30 9.68 -6.48
CA ARG A 48 7.00 10.89 -7.26
C ARG A 48 5.99 10.64 -8.38
N GLY A 49 6.14 9.54 -9.13
CA GLY A 49 5.22 9.16 -10.20
C GLY A 49 3.79 8.89 -9.70
N VAL A 50 3.67 8.19 -8.57
CA VAL A 50 2.38 7.85 -7.94
C VAL A 50 1.73 9.10 -7.35
N LEU A 51 2.49 9.88 -6.58
CA LEU A 51 2.00 11.13 -5.97
C LEU A 51 1.60 12.18 -7.02
N SER A 52 2.34 12.30 -8.13
CA SER A 52 1.99 13.24 -9.20
C SER A 52 0.71 12.83 -9.94
N ARG A 53 0.48 11.52 -10.14
CA ARG A 53 -0.79 11.01 -10.67
C ARG A 53 -1.94 11.29 -9.71
N LEU A 54 -1.75 11.03 -8.41
CA LEU A 54 -2.75 11.34 -7.38
C LEU A 54 -3.09 12.84 -7.38
N MET A 55 -2.09 13.72 -7.43
CA MET A 55 -2.31 15.17 -7.51
C MET A 55 -3.06 15.58 -8.78
N ARG A 56 -2.73 14.97 -9.92
CA ARG A 56 -3.43 15.23 -11.19
C ARG A 56 -4.90 14.81 -11.10
N LEU A 57 -5.19 13.64 -10.53
CA LEU A 57 -6.54 13.15 -10.31
C LEU A 57 -7.32 14.06 -9.35
N ALA A 58 -6.73 14.41 -8.21
CA ALA A 58 -7.31 15.35 -7.25
C ALA A 58 -7.59 16.73 -7.86
N SER A 59 -6.71 17.19 -8.76
CA SER A 59 -6.91 18.45 -9.49
C SER A 59 -8.07 18.35 -10.48
N ARG A 60 -8.16 17.25 -11.25
CA ARG A 60 -9.25 17.03 -12.21
C ARG A 60 -10.62 16.91 -11.54
N ALA A 61 -10.66 16.28 -10.37
CA ALA A 61 -11.88 16.18 -9.56
C ALA A 61 -12.24 17.49 -8.82
N GLY A 62 -11.40 18.53 -8.90
CA GLY A 62 -11.60 19.78 -8.16
C GLY A 62 -11.46 19.64 -6.64
N VAL A 63 -11.00 18.49 -6.16
CA VAL A 63 -10.87 18.14 -4.73
C VAL A 63 -9.62 18.77 -4.12
N LEU A 64 -8.56 18.96 -4.92
CA LEU A 64 -7.26 19.44 -4.44
C LEU A 64 -7.37 20.78 -3.70
N ASN A 65 -8.17 21.72 -4.20
CA ASN A 65 -8.35 23.05 -3.59
C ASN A 65 -9.40 23.06 -2.47
N LYS A 66 -10.30 22.07 -2.45
CA LYS A 66 -11.36 21.94 -1.45
C LYS A 66 -10.84 21.30 -0.16
N CYS A 67 -9.96 20.31 -0.28
CA CYS A 67 -9.53 19.49 0.85
C CYS A 67 -8.16 19.88 1.43
N LEU A 68 -7.31 20.59 0.66
CA LEU A 68 -5.97 20.96 1.09
C LEU A 68 -5.78 22.47 1.19
N SER A 69 -5.09 22.90 2.26
CA SER A 69 -4.68 24.29 2.43
C SER A 69 -3.61 24.70 1.40
N ALA A 70 -3.40 26.00 1.21
CA ALA A 70 -2.33 26.51 0.35
C ALA A 70 -0.94 25.98 0.77
N GLY A 71 -0.67 25.92 2.08
CA GLY A 71 0.57 25.37 2.62
C GLY A 71 0.76 23.88 2.31
N GLN A 72 -0.28 23.07 2.46
CA GLN A 72 -0.23 21.63 2.16
C GLN A 72 0.01 21.36 0.67
N ARG A 73 -0.63 22.15 -0.21
CA ARG A 73 -0.40 22.08 -1.66
C ARG A 73 1.03 22.46 -2.02
N MET A 74 1.57 23.52 -1.41
CA MET A 74 2.96 23.92 -1.62
C MET A 74 3.93 22.83 -1.15
N TYR A 75 3.70 22.29 0.04
CA TYR A 75 4.49 21.19 0.60
C TYR A 75 4.53 19.97 -0.33
N LEU A 76 3.37 19.51 -0.82
CA LEU A 76 3.32 18.41 -1.79
C LEU A 76 4.09 18.71 -3.07
N ARG A 77 3.98 19.94 -3.61
CA ARG A 77 4.73 20.34 -4.81
C ARG A 77 6.24 20.33 -4.57
N LEU A 78 6.69 20.77 -3.39
CA LEU A 78 8.09 20.73 -3.00
C LEU A 78 8.59 19.28 -2.89
N VAL A 79 7.85 18.42 -2.20
CA VAL A 79 8.19 16.98 -2.10
C VAL A 79 8.29 16.35 -3.49
N LEU A 80 7.34 16.62 -4.39
CA LEU A 80 7.36 16.12 -5.76
C LEU A 80 8.52 16.64 -6.63
N ARG A 81 9.08 17.81 -6.29
CA ARG A 81 10.22 18.40 -7.00
C ARG A 81 11.54 17.88 -6.47
N LEU A 82 11.62 17.65 -5.16
CA LEU A 82 12.87 17.35 -4.46
C LEU A 82 13.15 15.85 -4.33
N ILE A 83 12.11 15.01 -4.32
CA ILE A 83 12.23 13.62 -3.88
C ILE A 83 11.57 12.68 -4.89
N ASP A 84 12.35 11.72 -5.39
CA ASP A 84 11.84 10.68 -6.28
C ASP A 84 11.07 9.59 -5.52
N LYS A 85 11.53 9.22 -4.32
CA LYS A 85 10.84 8.30 -3.40
C LYS A 85 11.02 8.71 -1.95
N VAL A 86 9.95 8.67 -1.17
CA VAL A 86 10.00 8.95 0.26
C VAL A 86 10.48 7.69 1.00
N ALA A 87 11.75 7.68 1.37
CA ALA A 87 12.33 6.63 2.23
C ALA A 87 12.27 6.99 3.73
N SER A 88 12.16 8.29 4.05
CA SER A 88 12.11 8.77 5.43
C SER A 88 10.72 8.56 6.05
N VAL A 89 10.71 7.86 7.18
CA VAL A 89 9.50 7.63 7.99
C VAL A 89 8.93 8.94 8.52
N PHE A 90 9.79 9.90 8.89
CA PHE A 90 9.35 11.20 9.37
C PHE A 90 8.60 11.97 8.27
N LEU A 91 9.18 12.03 7.08
CA LEU A 91 8.55 12.66 5.93
C LEU A 91 7.22 11.97 5.57
N ALA A 92 7.21 10.63 5.60
CA ALA A 92 6.00 9.87 5.35
C ALA A 92 4.91 10.15 6.39
N ARG A 93 5.24 10.33 7.67
CA ARG A 93 4.27 10.70 8.72
C ARG A 93 3.60 12.04 8.46
N VAL A 94 4.34 13.03 7.96
CA VAL A 94 3.77 14.35 7.62
C VAL A 94 2.91 14.25 6.35
N LEU A 95 3.31 13.44 5.37
CA LEU A 95 2.56 13.23 4.14
C LEU A 95 1.32 12.35 4.32
N ALA A 96 1.35 11.40 5.26
CA ALA A 96 0.30 10.42 5.46
C ALA A 96 -1.10 11.01 5.65
N PRO A 97 -1.33 12.02 6.52
CA PRO A 97 -2.66 12.62 6.67
C PRO A 97 -3.09 13.38 5.43
N ILE A 98 -2.17 14.01 4.70
CA ILE A 98 -2.46 14.74 3.47
C ILE A 98 -2.93 13.77 2.38
N VAL A 99 -2.18 12.68 2.17
CA VAL A 99 -2.51 11.64 1.20
C VAL A 99 -3.83 10.95 1.57
N SER A 100 -4.03 10.64 2.86
CA SER A 100 -5.26 10.01 3.35
C SER A 100 -6.49 10.86 3.06
N ARG A 101 -6.44 12.17 3.34
CA ARG A 101 -7.53 13.10 3.03
C ARG A 101 -7.85 13.17 1.54
N LEU A 102 -6.82 13.15 0.69
CA LEU A 102 -7.03 13.14 -0.77
C LEU A 102 -7.70 11.85 -1.23
N LEU A 103 -7.28 10.70 -0.71
CA LEU A 103 -7.86 9.40 -1.07
C LEU A 103 -9.33 9.31 -0.65
N GLU A 104 -9.66 9.77 0.56
CA GLU A 104 -11.03 9.81 1.07
C GLU A 104 -11.92 10.72 0.23
N ALA A 105 -11.43 11.92 -0.10
CA ALA A 105 -12.21 12.89 -0.87
C ALA A 105 -12.36 12.55 -2.36
N LEU A 106 -11.53 11.64 -2.89
CA LEU A 106 -11.62 11.14 -4.27
C LEU A 106 -12.62 9.99 -4.47
N GLY A 107 -13.35 9.60 -3.43
CA GLY A 107 -14.47 8.65 -3.57
C GLY A 107 -14.09 7.18 -3.51
N GLY A 108 -13.01 6.82 -2.81
CA GLY A 108 -12.73 5.44 -2.41
C GLY A 108 -11.34 4.92 -2.77
N LEU A 109 -10.76 4.15 -1.85
CA LEU A 109 -9.38 3.67 -1.92
C LEU A 109 -9.13 2.81 -3.17
N SER A 110 -9.98 1.81 -3.43
CA SER A 110 -9.75 0.81 -4.48
C SER A 110 -9.75 1.38 -5.89
N LYS A 111 -10.66 2.32 -6.20
CA LYS A 111 -10.74 2.98 -7.50
C LYS A 111 -9.51 3.87 -7.74
N VAL A 112 -9.20 4.71 -6.75
CA VAL A 112 -8.06 5.64 -6.85
C VAL A 112 -6.74 4.87 -6.93
N MET A 113 -6.57 3.82 -6.14
CA MET A 113 -5.37 2.98 -6.18
C MET A 113 -5.17 2.34 -7.56
N ARG A 114 -6.24 1.82 -8.18
CA ARG A 114 -6.16 1.23 -9.53
C ARG A 114 -5.69 2.24 -10.57
N GLU A 115 -6.17 3.47 -10.50
CA GLU A 115 -5.77 4.54 -11.44
C GLU A 115 -4.35 5.06 -11.19
N VAL A 116 -3.96 5.18 -9.92
CA VAL A 116 -2.66 5.75 -9.54
C VAL A 116 -1.53 4.73 -9.74
N LEU A 117 -1.69 3.50 -9.25
CA LEU A 117 -0.69 2.42 -9.33
C LEU A 117 -0.67 1.73 -10.68
N GLY A 118 -1.81 1.73 -11.39
CA GLY A 118 -2.02 0.90 -12.56
C GLY A 118 -2.50 -0.50 -12.19
N ARG A 119 -3.09 -1.18 -13.17
CA ARG A 119 -3.79 -2.46 -12.98
C ARG A 119 -2.90 -3.56 -12.40
N VAL A 120 -1.70 -3.74 -12.97
CA VAL A 120 -0.79 -4.82 -12.56
C VAL A 120 -0.28 -4.61 -11.15
N GLU A 121 0.24 -3.41 -10.82
CA GLU A 121 0.78 -3.15 -9.48
C GLU A 121 -0.31 -3.20 -8.40
N TYR A 122 -1.53 -2.74 -8.72
CA TYR A 122 -2.69 -2.89 -7.85
C TYR A 122 -2.97 -4.36 -7.55
N TRP A 123 -3.19 -5.19 -8.58
CA TRP A 123 -3.55 -6.59 -8.37
C TRP A 123 -2.42 -7.43 -7.77
N MET A 124 -1.17 -7.08 -8.07
CA MET A 124 0.00 -7.72 -7.47
C MET A 124 0.02 -7.54 -5.96
N ARG A 125 -0.35 -6.33 -5.47
CA ARG A 125 -0.47 -6.04 -4.03
C ARG A 125 -1.71 -6.67 -3.39
N VAL A 126 -2.84 -6.69 -4.10
CA VAL A 126 -4.11 -7.16 -3.52
C VAL A 126 -4.19 -8.69 -3.47
N LYS A 127 -3.83 -9.39 -4.56
CA LYS A 127 -3.94 -10.86 -4.67
C LYS A 127 -2.65 -11.55 -5.13
N GLY A 128 -1.78 -10.87 -5.87
CA GLY A 128 -0.62 -11.50 -6.52
C GLY A 128 0.39 -12.12 -5.54
N TRP A 129 0.76 -11.40 -4.49
CA TRP A 129 1.70 -11.91 -3.47
C TRP A 129 1.14 -13.09 -2.67
N GLU A 130 -0.13 -13.01 -2.28
CA GLU A 130 -0.81 -14.10 -1.60
C GLU A 130 -0.87 -15.34 -2.50
N LYS A 131 -1.21 -15.16 -3.78
CA LYS A 131 -1.24 -16.27 -4.74
C LYS A 131 0.13 -16.90 -4.98
N ALA A 132 1.18 -16.09 -5.06
CA ALA A 132 2.56 -16.57 -5.18
C ALA A 132 2.96 -17.43 -3.97
N LYS A 133 2.56 -17.01 -2.76
CA LYS A 133 2.80 -17.75 -1.52
C LYS A 133 2.02 -19.07 -1.47
N GLU A 134 0.76 -19.07 -1.88
CA GLU A 134 -0.05 -20.30 -1.97
C GLU A 134 0.60 -21.34 -2.89
N ILE A 135 0.95 -20.93 -4.12
CA ILE A 135 1.53 -21.83 -5.12
C ILE A 135 2.91 -22.34 -4.68
N SER A 136 3.73 -21.45 -4.13
CA SER A 136 5.02 -21.82 -3.53
C SER A 136 4.86 -22.87 -2.44
N CYS A 137 3.90 -22.69 -1.52
CA CYS A 137 3.62 -23.63 -0.45
C CYS A 137 3.15 -25.00 -0.97
N LEU A 138 2.28 -25.02 -1.99
CA LEU A 138 1.85 -26.26 -2.65
C LEU A 138 3.02 -26.99 -3.31
N ALA A 139 3.87 -26.29 -4.05
CA ALA A 139 5.03 -26.90 -4.72
C ALA A 139 6.05 -27.48 -3.72
N VAL A 140 6.28 -26.80 -2.58
CA VAL A 140 7.12 -27.32 -1.50
C VAL A 140 6.51 -28.58 -0.88
N LYS A 141 5.19 -28.60 -0.64
CA LYS A 141 4.48 -29.79 -0.14
C LYS A 141 4.58 -30.98 -1.09
N LEU A 142 4.65 -30.72 -2.41
CA LEU A 142 4.85 -31.74 -3.44
C LEU A 142 6.32 -32.19 -3.57
N GLY A 143 7.23 -31.69 -2.72
CA GLY A 143 8.63 -32.11 -2.66
C GLY A 143 9.61 -31.18 -3.38
N TYR A 144 9.15 -30.12 -4.05
CA TYR A 144 10.02 -29.19 -4.75
C TYR A 144 10.48 -28.05 -3.82
N ARG A 145 11.57 -28.28 -3.08
CA ARG A 145 12.08 -27.35 -2.05
C ARG A 145 12.48 -25.97 -2.60
N ALA A 146 12.97 -25.90 -3.83
CA ALA A 146 13.38 -24.63 -4.44
C ALA A 146 12.19 -23.67 -4.69
N ALA A 147 10.94 -24.15 -4.68
CA ALA A 147 9.77 -23.29 -4.79
C ALA A 147 9.59 -22.35 -3.59
N GLU A 148 10.26 -22.58 -2.46
CA GLU A 148 10.18 -21.66 -1.31
C GLU A 148 10.60 -20.23 -1.71
N ALA A 149 11.56 -20.09 -2.63
CA ALA A 149 12.00 -18.80 -3.13
C ALA A 149 10.91 -18.07 -3.95
N TRP A 150 9.98 -18.79 -4.58
CA TRP A 150 8.94 -18.22 -5.44
C TRP A 150 7.98 -17.32 -4.68
N ALA A 151 7.73 -17.58 -3.40
CA ALA A 151 6.88 -16.74 -2.56
C ALA A 151 7.42 -15.30 -2.40
N ARG A 152 8.72 -15.09 -2.64
CA ARG A 152 9.41 -13.80 -2.53
C ARG A 152 9.87 -13.26 -3.89
N ASP A 153 9.60 -13.98 -4.97
CA ASP A 153 10.02 -13.59 -6.30
C ASP A 153 8.98 -12.62 -6.90
N ALA A 154 9.37 -11.35 -7.04
CA ALA A 154 8.55 -10.30 -7.63
C ALA A 154 8.17 -10.59 -9.09
N GLY A 155 9.06 -11.24 -9.85
CA GLY A 155 8.82 -11.67 -11.22
C GLY A 155 7.73 -12.74 -11.28
N PHE A 156 7.80 -13.71 -10.36
CA PHE A 156 6.79 -14.76 -10.24
C PHE A 156 5.42 -14.21 -9.81
N ALA A 157 5.38 -13.36 -8.77
CA ALA A 157 4.16 -12.71 -8.33
C ALA A 157 3.54 -11.82 -9.44
N ARG A 158 4.38 -11.12 -10.20
CA ARG A 158 3.93 -10.34 -11.37
C ARG A 158 3.38 -11.21 -12.49
N TYR A 159 4.03 -12.33 -12.78
CA TYR A 159 3.55 -13.30 -13.78
C TYR A 159 2.16 -13.82 -13.40
N LEU A 160 1.99 -14.32 -12.17
CA LEU A 160 0.70 -14.80 -11.68
C LEU A 160 -0.38 -13.72 -11.70
N THR A 161 0.00 -12.49 -11.37
CA THR A 161 -0.91 -11.34 -11.45
C THR A 161 -1.42 -11.13 -12.86
N ILE A 162 -0.53 -11.09 -13.86
CA ILE A 162 -0.93 -10.88 -15.26
C ILE A 162 -1.82 -12.03 -15.75
N MET A 163 -1.51 -13.27 -15.35
CA MET A 163 -2.30 -14.43 -15.75
C MET A 163 -3.71 -14.44 -15.15
N ASN A 164 -3.89 -13.92 -13.93
CA ASN A 164 -5.16 -13.99 -13.21
C ASN A 164 -5.93 -12.66 -13.14
N MET A 165 -5.36 -11.55 -13.65
CA MET A 165 -5.97 -10.22 -13.49
C MET A 165 -7.36 -10.12 -14.13
N SER A 166 -7.61 -10.79 -15.25
CA SER A 166 -8.92 -10.78 -15.91
C SER A 166 -9.99 -11.44 -15.04
N SER A 167 -9.65 -12.57 -14.42
CA SER A 167 -10.51 -13.29 -13.48
C SER A 167 -10.80 -12.44 -12.24
N TRP A 168 -9.78 -11.82 -11.65
CA TRP A 168 -9.96 -10.96 -10.48
C TRP A 168 -10.72 -9.67 -10.79
N GLU A 169 -10.54 -9.10 -11.99
CA GLU A 169 -11.32 -7.96 -12.44
C GLU A 169 -12.80 -8.32 -12.60
N TRP A 170 -13.12 -9.51 -13.11
CA TRP A 170 -14.49 -10.01 -13.21
C TRP A 170 -15.10 -10.20 -11.82
N GLU A 171 -14.42 -10.95 -10.94
CA GLU A 171 -14.85 -11.21 -9.56
C GLU A 171 -15.13 -9.91 -8.79
N SER A 172 -14.29 -8.88 -8.96
CA SER A 172 -14.48 -7.58 -8.30
C SER A 172 -15.68 -6.75 -8.80
N ARG A 173 -16.31 -7.15 -9.91
CA ARG A 173 -17.48 -6.49 -10.49
C ARG A 173 -18.79 -7.20 -10.17
N VAL A 174 -18.74 -8.48 -9.82
CA VAL A 174 -19.92 -9.26 -9.49
C VAL A 174 -20.28 -8.98 -8.03
N PRO A 175 -21.41 -8.30 -7.73
CA PRO A 175 -21.89 -8.27 -6.35
C PRO A 175 -22.23 -9.71 -5.95
N GLU A 176 -21.91 -10.09 -4.71
CA GLU A 176 -22.23 -11.37 -4.06
C GLU A 176 -23.76 -11.62 -4.03
N ALA A 177 -24.37 -11.81 -5.20
CA ALA A 177 -25.81 -11.95 -5.39
C ALA A 177 -26.17 -13.32 -5.98
N PHE A 178 -25.24 -14.27 -6.01
CA PHE A 178 -25.45 -15.57 -6.65
C PHE A 178 -24.82 -16.73 -5.90
N GLU A 179 -24.93 -16.74 -4.57
CA GLU A 179 -24.91 -18.00 -3.81
C GLU A 179 -26.14 -18.02 -2.89
N ALA A 180 -27.18 -18.70 -3.38
CA ALA A 180 -28.37 -19.11 -2.65
C ALA A 180 -28.32 -20.63 -2.47
#